data_AF-A0A170UV10-F1
#
_entry.id   AF-A0A170UV10-F1
#
_cell.length_a   1.000
_cell.length_b   1.000
_cell.length_c   1.000
_cell.angle_alpha   90.00
_cell.angle_beta   90.00
_cell.angle_gamma   90.00
#
_symmetry.space_group_name_H-M   'P 1'
#
loop_
_entity.id
_entity.type
_entity.pdbx_description
1 polymer ?
#
loop_
_entity_poly.entity_id
_entity_poly.type
_entity_poly.pdbx_seq_one_letter_code
_entity_poly.pdbx_strand_id
1 'polypeptide(L)'
;NKSVGYCQGLNMLAALILQVMQGSQSATVKVMIYLIEGVLPESYFANNLRGLSVDMAVFRDLLKLKLPELSRHLDHLQQDSKDSGTSYEPPLCDVFTMQWFLTIFSNCLPQGTVLRVWDLMFLEGDQILLRTALAIWQNLSERMMSVRSADEFYSIMAVLTREMLEFG
;
A
#
# COMPACT_ATOMS: atom_id res chain seq x y z
N ASN A 1 -0.89 -17.99 -13.89
CA ASN A 1 -2.34 -17.75 -13.69
C ASN A 1 -2.84 -16.82 -14.82
N LYS A 2 -3.67 -17.31 -15.76
CA LYS A 2 -4.04 -16.56 -16.99
C LYS A 2 -5.04 -15.41 -16.76
N SER A 3 -5.75 -15.40 -15.63
CA SER A 3 -6.73 -14.35 -15.27
C SER A 3 -6.14 -13.16 -14.53
N VAL A 4 -4.94 -13.31 -13.97
CA VAL A 4 -4.24 -12.30 -13.16
C VAL A 4 -3.39 -11.34 -14.00
N GLY A 5 -2.93 -11.75 -15.20
CA GLY A 5 -1.99 -10.93 -15.97
C GLY A 5 -0.68 -10.66 -15.19
N TYR A 6 0.25 -9.90 -15.77
CA TYR A 6 1.44 -9.43 -15.05
C TYR A 6 1.16 -8.00 -14.56
N CYS A 7 1.07 -7.81 -13.24
CA CYS A 7 1.04 -6.50 -12.61
C CYS A 7 2.48 -6.10 -12.22
N GLN A 8 2.85 -4.83 -12.39
CA GLN A 8 4.21 -4.30 -12.17
C GLN A 8 4.75 -4.54 -10.74
N GLY A 9 3.90 -4.85 -9.75
CA GLY A 9 4.34 -5.23 -8.40
C GLY A 9 4.80 -6.67 -8.23
N LEU A 10 4.36 -7.60 -9.10
CA LEU A 10 4.57 -9.05 -8.91
C LEU A 10 6.03 -9.49 -9.06
N ASN A 11 6.84 -8.78 -9.85
CA ASN A 11 8.27 -9.09 -9.99
C ASN A 11 9.05 -8.88 -8.69
N MET A 12 8.71 -7.82 -7.93
CA MET A 12 9.37 -7.51 -6.67
C MET A 12 9.01 -8.56 -5.62
N LEU A 13 7.73 -8.95 -5.55
CA LEU A 13 7.28 -10.05 -4.71
C LEU A 13 8.04 -11.33 -5.04
N ALA A 14 8.13 -11.69 -6.32
CA ALA A 14 8.84 -12.88 -6.78
C ALA A 14 10.34 -12.84 -6.42
N ALA A 15 11.00 -11.69 -6.58
CA ALA A 15 12.42 -11.53 -6.25
C ALA A 15 12.69 -11.72 -4.74
N LEU A 16 11.87 -11.08 -3.89
CA LEU A 16 12.00 -11.21 -2.43
C LEU A 16 11.70 -12.65 -1.97
N ILE A 17 10.63 -13.26 -2.47
CA ILE A 17 10.29 -14.65 -2.12
C ILE A 17 11.39 -15.60 -2.58
N LEU A 18 11.95 -15.40 -3.78
CA LEU A 18 13.04 -16.23 -4.29
C LEU A 18 14.28 -16.14 -3.39
N GLN A 19 14.60 -14.94 -2.91
CA GLN A 19 15.69 -14.73 -1.96
C GLN A 19 15.45 -15.47 -0.64
N VAL A 20 14.25 -15.36 -0.04
CA VAL A 20 13.90 -16.05 1.21
C VAL A 20 13.90 -17.57 1.02
N MET A 21 13.46 -18.06 -0.15
CA MET A 21 13.48 -19.47 -0.52
C MET A 21 14.86 -19.96 -0.99
N GLN A 22 15.93 -19.18 -0.76
CA GLN A 22 17.31 -19.54 -1.09
C GLN A 22 17.50 -19.96 -2.56
N GLY A 23 16.81 -19.29 -3.48
CA GLY A 23 16.89 -19.57 -4.92
C GLY A 23 16.03 -20.73 -5.41
N SER A 24 15.24 -21.39 -4.54
CA SER A 24 14.34 -22.47 -4.94
C SER A 24 13.13 -21.96 -5.72
N GLN A 25 13.19 -22.08 -7.05
CA GLN A 25 12.09 -21.66 -7.94
C GLN A 25 10.77 -22.40 -7.63
N SER A 26 10.83 -23.70 -7.34
CA SER A 26 9.63 -24.49 -7.03
C SER A 26 8.96 -24.02 -5.74
N ALA A 27 9.73 -23.75 -4.69
CA ALA A 27 9.20 -23.21 -3.44
C ALA A 27 8.65 -21.78 -3.64
N THR A 28 9.36 -20.96 -4.41
CA THR A 28 8.98 -19.57 -4.73
C THR A 28 7.61 -19.51 -5.40
N VAL A 29 7.40 -20.33 -6.43
CA VAL A 29 6.11 -20.38 -7.13
C VAL A 29 4.98 -20.83 -6.21
N LYS A 30 5.21 -21.80 -5.32
CA LYS A 30 4.20 -22.26 -4.35
C LYS A 30 3.82 -21.16 -3.36
N VAL A 31 4.81 -20.44 -2.82
CA VAL A 31 4.57 -19.32 -1.90
C VAL A 31 3.85 -18.17 -2.61
N MET A 32 4.26 -17.83 -3.84
CA MET A 32 3.58 -16.81 -4.66
C MET A 32 2.11 -17.16 -4.92
N ILE A 33 1.81 -18.41 -5.28
CA ILE A 33 0.44 -18.88 -5.47
C ILE A 33 -0.34 -18.77 -4.15
N TYR A 34 0.21 -19.25 -3.04
CA TYR A 34 -0.46 -19.18 -1.75
C TYR A 34 -0.72 -17.74 -1.30
N LEU A 35 0.24 -16.83 -1.50
CA LEU A 35 0.06 -15.42 -1.17
C LEU A 35 -1.05 -14.77 -2.00
N ILE A 36 -1.10 -15.02 -3.32
CA ILE A 36 -2.05 -14.38 -4.23
C ILE A 36 -3.45 -14.99 -4.15
N GLU A 37 -3.54 -16.32 -4.03
CA GLU A 37 -4.80 -17.07 -4.14
C GLU A 37 -5.33 -17.57 -2.79
N GLY A 38 -4.47 -17.67 -1.77
CA GLY A 38 -4.82 -18.20 -0.45
C GLY A 38 -4.83 -17.16 0.68
N VAL A 39 -4.05 -16.08 0.56
CA VAL A 39 -3.97 -15.03 1.60
C VAL A 39 -4.72 -13.77 1.19
N LEU A 40 -4.42 -13.21 0.01
CA LEU A 40 -5.06 -11.98 -0.46
C LEU A 40 -6.51 -12.21 -0.90
N PRO A 41 -7.36 -11.16 -0.88
CA PRO A 41 -8.72 -11.25 -1.38
C PRO A 41 -8.76 -11.72 -2.85
N GLU A 42 -9.82 -12.42 -3.21
CA GLU A 42 -10.02 -12.83 -4.59
C GLU A 42 -9.98 -11.62 -5.55
N SER A 43 -9.37 -11.83 -6.72
CA SER A 43 -9.25 -10.81 -7.76
C SER A 43 -8.45 -9.55 -7.36
N TYR A 44 -7.56 -9.65 -6.35
CA TYR A 44 -6.69 -8.53 -5.95
C TYR A 44 -5.83 -7.99 -7.11
N PHE A 45 -5.24 -8.92 -7.86
CA PHE A 45 -4.40 -8.64 -9.03
C PHE A 45 -5.10 -8.97 -10.37
N ALA A 46 -6.41 -9.23 -10.38
CA ALA A 46 -7.12 -9.48 -11.65
C ALA A 46 -7.17 -8.21 -12.52
N ASN A 47 -7.46 -8.36 -13.81
CA ASN A 47 -7.47 -7.26 -14.80
C ASN A 47 -8.31 -6.02 -14.41
N ASN A 48 -9.28 -6.16 -13.51
CA ASN A 48 -10.14 -5.07 -13.05
C ASN A 48 -9.79 -4.53 -11.65
N LEU A 49 -8.76 -5.07 -10.98
CA LEU A 49 -8.33 -4.69 -9.63
C LEU A 49 -9.49 -4.57 -8.64
N ARG A 50 -10.51 -5.43 -8.77
CA ARG A 50 -11.74 -5.32 -7.99
C ARG A 50 -11.47 -5.54 -6.50
N GLY A 51 -10.65 -6.54 -6.16
CA GLY A 51 -10.27 -6.81 -4.76
C GLY A 51 -9.57 -5.60 -4.14
N LEU A 52 -8.58 -5.05 -4.85
CA LEU A 52 -7.89 -3.83 -4.44
C LEU A 52 -8.83 -2.64 -4.26
N SER A 53 -9.78 -2.44 -5.18
CA SER A 53 -10.73 -1.33 -5.10
C SER A 53 -11.64 -1.40 -3.87
N VAL A 54 -12.00 -2.62 -3.46
CA VAL A 54 -12.75 -2.87 -2.21
C VAL A 54 -11.88 -2.52 -1.00
N ASP A 55 -10.65 -3.01 -0.94
CA ASP A 55 -9.73 -2.71 0.17
C ASP A 55 -9.39 -1.22 0.25
N MET A 56 -9.26 -0.53 -0.88
CA MET A 56 -9.12 0.93 -0.90
C MET A 56 -10.34 1.65 -0.32
N ALA A 57 -11.56 1.16 -0.58
CA ALA A 57 -12.77 1.71 0.02
C ALA A 57 -12.81 1.46 1.54
N VAL A 58 -12.53 0.23 1.97
CA VAL A 58 -12.43 -0.12 3.39
C VAL A 58 -11.35 0.70 4.09
N PHE A 59 -10.21 0.90 3.43
CA PHE A 59 -9.11 1.68 3.97
C PHE A 59 -9.50 3.15 4.20
N ARG A 60 -10.19 3.79 3.24
CA ARG A 60 -10.68 5.16 3.41
C ARG A 60 -11.63 5.28 4.60
N ASP A 61 -12.51 4.30 4.80
CA ASP A 61 -13.42 4.28 5.95
C ASP A 61 -12.66 4.08 7.26
N LEU A 62 -11.64 3.20 7.27
CA LEU A 62 -10.75 3.01 8.42
C LEU A 62 -9.97 4.28 8.76
N LEU A 63 -9.45 4.98 7.75
CA LEU A 63 -8.72 6.24 7.94
C LEU A 63 -9.63 7.30 8.57
N LYS A 64 -10.86 7.45 8.06
CA LYS A 64 -11.87 8.36 8.64
C LYS A 64 -12.23 8.00 10.06
N LEU A 65 -12.34 6.70 10.37
CA LEU A 65 -12.72 6.22 11.69
C LEU A 65 -11.59 6.37 12.73
N LYS A 66 -10.35 6.10 12.33
CA LYS A 66 -9.21 5.99 13.26
C LYS A 66 -8.32 7.22 13.28
N LEU A 67 -8.21 7.95 12.18
CA LEU A 67 -7.42 9.17 12.01
C LEU A 67 -8.30 10.29 11.39
N PRO A 68 -9.41 10.69 12.05
CA PRO A 68 -10.40 11.60 11.47
C PRO A 68 -9.83 12.99 11.13
N GLU A 69 -8.90 13.49 11.93
CA GLU A 69 -8.26 14.79 11.72
C GLU A 69 -7.39 14.78 10.46
N LEU A 70 -6.55 13.74 10.32
CA LEU A 70 -5.72 13.54 9.13
C LEU A 70 -6.58 13.37 7.88
N SER A 71 -7.63 12.53 7.94
CA SER A 71 -8.53 12.34 6.81
C SER A 71 -9.15 13.65 6.35
N ARG A 72 -9.66 14.47 7.28
CA ARG A 72 -10.27 15.77 6.95
C ARG A 72 -9.23 16.74 6.39
N HIS A 73 -8.02 16.73 6.93
CA HIS A 73 -6.92 17.57 6.43
C HIS A 73 -6.58 17.23 4.98
N LEU A 74 -6.39 15.95 4.65
CA LEU A 74 -6.13 15.51 3.28
C LEU A 74 -7.29 15.83 2.32
N ASP A 75 -8.54 15.70 2.78
CA ASP A 75 -9.72 16.08 2.00
C ASP A 75 -9.75 17.59 1.70
N HIS A 76 -9.35 18.44 2.64
CA HIS A 76 -9.24 19.89 2.42
C HIS A 76 -8.13 20.23 1.42
N LEU A 77 -6.93 19.65 1.59
CA LEU A 77 -5.81 19.87 0.64
C LEU A 77 -6.20 19.48 -0.79
N GLN A 78 -6.98 18.42 -0.95
CA GLN A 78 -7.48 17.96 -2.24
C GLN A 78 -8.54 18.90 -2.85
N GLN A 79 -9.36 19.56 -2.02
CA GLN A 79 -10.36 20.52 -2.49
C GLN A 79 -9.69 21.81 -2.95
N ASP A 80 -8.75 22.32 -2.18
CA ASP A 80 -7.99 23.53 -2.51
C ASP A 80 -7.20 23.38 -3.83
N SER A 81 -6.76 22.17 -4.18
CA SER A 81 -6.12 21.90 -5.48
C SER A 81 -7.10 21.85 -6.65
N LYS A 82 -8.35 21.38 -6.45
CA LYS A 82 -9.36 21.26 -7.52
C LYS A 82 -9.86 22.60 -8.05
N ASP A 83 -9.86 23.63 -7.22
CA ASP A 83 -10.23 25.00 -7.62
C ASP A 83 -9.25 25.61 -8.65
N SER A 84 -8.08 24.99 -8.85
CA SER A 84 -7.08 25.40 -9.86
C SER A 84 -7.29 24.82 -11.28
N GLY A 85 -8.37 24.06 -11.51
CA GLY A 85 -8.78 23.62 -12.85
C GLY A 85 -8.11 22.34 -13.37
N THR A 86 -7.46 21.56 -12.51
CA THR A 86 -6.87 20.26 -12.85
C THR A 86 -7.93 19.14 -12.88
N SER A 87 -7.81 18.25 -13.86
CA SER A 87 -8.61 17.04 -14.09
C SER A 87 -8.83 16.20 -12.82
N TYR A 88 -9.84 15.32 -12.82
CA TYR A 88 -10.14 14.39 -11.72
C TYR A 88 -8.87 13.72 -11.16
N GLU A 89 -8.50 14.10 -9.94
CA GLU A 89 -7.39 13.53 -9.18
C GLU A 89 -7.96 12.55 -8.14
N PRO A 90 -7.39 11.34 -8.01
CA PRO A 90 -7.78 10.42 -6.94
C PRO A 90 -7.46 11.05 -5.57
N PRO A 91 -8.15 10.66 -4.48
CA PRO A 91 -7.83 11.13 -3.14
C PRO A 91 -6.32 11.02 -2.84
N LEU A 92 -5.73 12.06 -2.24
CA LEU A 92 -4.29 12.12 -1.97
C LEU A 92 -3.74 10.87 -1.26
N CYS A 93 -4.51 10.30 -0.32
CA CYS A 93 -4.12 9.07 0.37
C CYS A 93 -4.10 7.83 -0.52
N ASP A 94 -4.92 7.79 -1.58
CA ASP A 94 -5.07 6.64 -2.46
C ASP A 94 -3.81 6.44 -3.33
N VAL A 95 -3.15 7.53 -3.72
CA VAL A 95 -1.97 7.52 -4.60
C VAL A 95 -0.85 6.63 -4.04
N PHE A 96 -0.55 6.76 -2.75
CA PHE A 96 0.50 5.99 -2.08
C PHE A 96 -0.02 4.65 -1.56
N THR A 97 -1.22 4.62 -0.98
CA THR A 97 -1.75 3.41 -0.35
C THR A 97 -2.03 2.31 -1.38
N MET A 98 -2.54 2.66 -2.57
CA MET A 98 -2.75 1.71 -3.66
C MET A 98 -1.44 1.03 -4.06
N GLN A 99 -0.36 1.81 -4.14
CA GLN A 99 0.96 1.29 -4.47
C GLN A 99 1.52 0.38 -3.36
N TRP A 100 1.30 0.72 -2.09
CA TRP A 100 1.68 -0.12 -0.96
C TRP A 100 0.96 -1.46 -1.01
N PHE A 101 -0.32 -1.47 -1.34
CA PHE A 101 -1.11 -2.69 -1.46
C PHE A 101 -0.67 -3.57 -2.64
N LEU A 102 -0.43 -2.98 -3.81
CA LEU A 102 0.03 -3.71 -4.99
C LEU A 102 1.42 -4.34 -4.83
N THR A 103 2.25 -3.77 -3.96
CA THR A 103 3.60 -4.28 -3.68
C THR A 103 3.71 -4.95 -2.32
N ILE A 104 2.61 -5.06 -1.59
CA ILE A 104 2.58 -5.58 -0.21
C ILE A 104 3.72 -4.98 0.63
N PHE A 105 3.81 -3.65 0.55
CA PHE A 105 4.79 -2.76 1.19
C PHE A 105 6.26 -2.90 0.75
N SER A 106 6.58 -3.78 -0.18
CA SER A 106 7.96 -4.09 -0.57
C SER A 106 8.73 -2.90 -1.16
N ASN A 107 8.04 -1.81 -1.52
CA ASN A 107 8.64 -0.62 -2.11
C ASN A 107 8.66 0.59 -1.17
N CYS A 108 8.17 0.46 0.06
CA CYS A 108 8.06 1.57 1.01
C CYS A 108 8.63 1.24 2.40
N LEU A 109 8.79 -0.05 2.73
CA LEU A 109 9.38 -0.49 4.00
C LEU A 109 10.68 -1.25 3.76
N PRO A 110 11.61 -1.28 4.74
CA PRO A 110 12.82 -2.07 4.65
C PRO A 110 12.48 -3.56 4.60
N GLN A 111 13.34 -4.36 3.96
CA GLN A 111 13.09 -5.79 3.75
C GLN A 111 12.76 -6.53 5.05
N GLY A 112 13.46 -6.25 6.16
CA GLY A 112 13.19 -6.89 7.45
C GLY A 112 11.77 -6.64 7.96
N THR A 113 11.26 -5.42 7.78
CA THR A 113 9.90 -5.03 8.17
C THR A 113 8.86 -5.64 7.23
N VAL A 114 9.13 -5.66 5.92
CA VAL A 114 8.26 -6.33 4.92
C VAL A 114 8.07 -7.81 5.25
N LEU A 115 9.15 -8.53 5.58
CA LEU A 115 9.06 -9.95 5.92
C LEU A 115 8.22 -10.20 7.17
N ARG A 116 8.32 -9.35 8.20
CA ARG A 116 7.46 -9.46 9.39
C ARG A 116 5.99 -9.20 9.08
N VAL A 117 5.70 -8.22 8.21
CA VAL A 117 4.33 -7.97 7.74
C VAL A 117 3.80 -9.20 7.01
N TRP A 118 4.61 -9.83 6.16
CA TRP A 118 4.21 -11.02 5.42
C TRP A 118 4.01 -12.24 6.32
N ASP A 119 4.88 -12.45 7.31
CA ASP A 119 4.68 -13.49 8.32
C ASP A 119 3.33 -13.34 9.01
N LEU A 120 2.98 -12.11 9.42
CA LEU A 120 1.67 -11.82 10.00
C LEU A 120 0.53 -12.05 9.00
N MET A 121 0.68 -11.66 7.74
CA MET A 121 -0.33 -11.93 6.71
C MET A 121 -0.56 -13.43 6.51
N PHE A 122 0.49 -14.24 6.48
CA PHE A 122 0.39 -15.69 6.36
C PHE A 122 -0.27 -16.36 7.58
N LEU A 123 -0.14 -15.75 8.76
CA LEU A 123 -0.68 -16.29 10.02
C LEU A 123 -2.10 -15.79 10.36
N GLU A 124 -2.36 -14.50 10.16
CA GLU A 124 -3.59 -13.81 10.60
C GLU A 124 -4.51 -13.37 9.46
N GLY A 125 -4.06 -13.45 8.21
CA GLY A 125 -4.82 -13.13 7.01
C GLY A 125 -4.60 -11.73 6.42
N ASP A 126 -5.36 -11.43 5.38
CA ASP A 126 -5.33 -10.20 4.57
C ASP A 126 -5.58 -8.91 5.35
N GLN A 127 -6.36 -8.94 6.43
CA GLN A 127 -6.62 -7.77 7.29
C GLN A 127 -5.33 -7.07 7.79
N ILE A 128 -4.20 -7.79 7.85
CA ILE A 128 -2.89 -7.22 8.20
C ILE A 128 -2.46 -6.16 7.19
N LEU A 129 -2.86 -6.28 5.92
CA LEU A 129 -2.59 -5.30 4.87
C LEU A 129 -3.18 -3.92 5.26
N LEU A 130 -4.47 -3.88 5.59
CA LEU A 130 -5.17 -2.66 6.00
C LEU A 130 -4.62 -2.08 7.31
N ARG A 131 -4.36 -2.95 8.30
CA ARG A 131 -3.80 -2.54 9.60
C ARG A 131 -2.40 -1.93 9.46
N THR A 132 -1.57 -2.51 8.60
CA THR A 132 -0.20 -2.02 8.35
C THR A 132 -0.25 -0.65 7.68
N ALA A 133 -1.07 -0.47 6.64
CA ALA A 133 -1.22 0.86 6.02
C ALA A 133 -1.73 1.91 7.00
N LEU A 134 -2.68 1.56 7.86
CA LEU A 134 -3.19 2.49 8.87
C LEU A 134 -2.11 2.87 9.88
N ALA A 135 -1.29 1.91 10.32
CA ALA A 135 -0.16 2.17 11.20
C ALA A 135 0.89 3.08 10.55
N ILE A 136 1.17 2.88 9.25
CA ILE A 136 2.05 3.78 8.50
C ILE A 136 1.46 5.20 8.52
N TRP A 137 0.20 5.38 8.10
CA TRP A 137 -0.45 6.69 8.11
C TRP A 137 -0.48 7.35 9.48
N GLN A 138 -0.67 6.57 10.55
CA GLN A 138 -0.61 7.08 11.91
C GLN A 138 0.79 7.63 12.25
N ASN A 139 1.85 6.93 11.86
CA ASN A 139 3.23 7.41 12.06
C ASN A 139 3.53 8.66 11.20
N LEU A 140 3.00 8.74 9.98
CA LEU A 140 3.17 9.91 9.12
C LEU A 140 2.29 11.10 9.51
N SER A 141 1.27 10.87 10.35
CA SER A 141 0.22 11.85 10.65
C SER A 141 0.76 13.18 11.12
N GLU A 142 1.73 13.19 12.04
CA GLU A 142 2.29 14.44 12.58
C GLU A 142 2.88 15.34 11.47
N ARG A 143 3.69 14.74 10.59
CA ARG A 143 4.31 15.42 9.44
C ARG A 143 3.28 15.80 8.37
N MET A 144 2.23 15.00 8.20
CA MET A 144 1.16 15.30 7.24
C MET A 144 0.30 16.48 7.68
N MET A 145 0.07 16.65 8.98
CA MET A 145 -0.72 17.77 9.50
C MET A 145 -0.03 19.14 9.35
N SER A 146 1.29 19.18 9.14
CA SER A 146 2.01 20.43 8.85
C SER A 146 1.91 20.88 7.40
N VAL A 147 1.53 19.98 6.48
CA VAL A 147 1.40 20.26 5.04
C VAL A 147 0.26 21.25 4.78
N ARG A 148 0.44 22.15 3.82
CA ARG A 148 -0.51 23.21 3.46
C ARG A 148 -1.01 23.17 2.01
N SER A 149 -0.45 22.32 1.15
CA SER A 149 -0.93 22.13 -0.23
C SER A 149 -0.73 20.70 -0.74
N ALA A 150 -1.40 20.34 -1.84
CA ALA A 150 -1.21 19.05 -2.50
C ALA A 150 0.24 18.88 -3.04
N ASP A 151 0.86 19.94 -3.57
CA ASP A 151 2.24 19.89 -4.05
C ASP A 151 3.24 19.63 -2.91
N GLU A 152 3.03 20.29 -1.77
CA GLU A 152 3.83 20.05 -0.56
C GLU A 152 3.59 18.63 -0.02
N PHE A 153 2.36 18.13 -0.08
CA PHE A 153 2.03 16.75 0.27
C PHE A 153 2.86 15.76 -0.55
N TYR A 154 2.86 15.87 -1.87
CA TYR A 154 3.65 14.99 -2.75
C TYR A 154 5.16 15.08 -2.45
N SER A 155 5.64 16.30 -2.19
CA SER A 155 7.06 16.55 -1.87
C SER A 155 7.46 15.89 -0.55
N ILE A 156 6.67 16.07 0.51
CA ILE A 156 6.94 15.47 1.82
C ILE A 156 6.78 13.95 1.75
N MET A 157 5.76 13.42 1.09
CA MET A 157 5.58 11.97 0.95
C MET A 157 6.75 11.30 0.23
N ALA A 158 7.35 11.97 -0.77
CA ALA A 158 8.55 11.47 -1.43
C ALA A 158 9.76 11.38 -0.48
N VAL A 159 9.91 12.33 0.45
CA VAL A 159 10.95 12.31 1.48
C VAL A 159 10.66 11.21 2.50
N LEU A 160 9.44 11.16 3.06
CA LEU A 160 9.05 10.16 4.06
C LEU A 160 9.16 8.72 3.52
N THR A 161 8.83 8.50 2.25
CA THR A 161 8.99 7.18 1.62
C THR A 161 10.45 6.73 1.61
N ARG A 162 11.41 7.65 1.41
CA ARG A 162 12.85 7.34 1.47
C ARG A 162 13.29 7.08 2.91
N GLU A 163 12.87 7.93 3.85
CA GLU A 163 13.19 7.76 5.27
C GLU A 163 12.67 6.41 5.79
N MET A 164 11.46 6.01 5.41
CA MET A 164 10.91 4.69 5.76
C MET A 164 11.76 3.54 5.22
N LEU A 165 12.25 3.63 3.98
CA LEU A 165 13.11 2.60 3.38
C LEU A 165 14.49 2.52 4.04
N GLU A 166 15.00 3.62 4.60
CA GLU A 166 16.33 3.68 5.21
C GLU A 166 16.31 3.34 6.72
N PHE A 167 15.26 3.70 7.45
CA PHE A 167 15.23 3.68 8.91
C PHE A 167 14.03 2.97 9.56
N GLY A 168 13.11 2.39 8.76
CA GLY A 168 11.88 1.72 9.25
C GLY A 168 12.03 0.26 9.66
#